data_AF-A0AAN9CMI0-F1
#
_entry.id   AF-A0AAN9CMI0-F1
#
_cell.length_a   1.000
_cell.length_b   1.000
_cell.length_c   1.000
_cell.angle_alpha   90.00
_cell.angle_beta   90.00
_cell.angle_gamma   90.00
#
_symmetry.space_group_name_H-M   'P 1'
#
loop_
_entity.id
_entity.type
_entity.pdbx_description
1 polymer ?
#
loop_
_entity_poly.entity_id
_entity_poly.type
_entity_poly.pdbx_seq_one_letter_code
_entity_poly.pdbx_strand_id
1 'polypeptide(L)'
;MKSSPDVSCINQDALFLTTKATELFVQHLALSSYKNGSGKGTNTLSYSDLARAAEESETFQFLTDILPKKILARDYLKSLEEMDKDDDNL
;
A
#
# COMPACT_ATOMS: atom_id res chain seq x y z
N MET A 1 11.62 5.18 -15.65
CA MET A 1 11.91 6.13 -16.76
C MET A 1 13.39 6.17 -17.14
N LYS A 2 14.33 6.07 -16.19
CA LYS A 2 15.69 5.53 -16.44
C LYS A 2 16.00 4.26 -15.63
N SER A 3 15.29 4.09 -14.53
CA SER A 3 15.19 2.84 -13.74
C SER A 3 14.52 1.69 -14.50
N SER A 4 13.97 1.95 -15.68
CA SER A 4 13.35 0.97 -16.55
C SER A 4 14.31 0.73 -17.71
N PRO A 5 15.13 -0.33 -17.68
CA PRO A 5 16.22 -0.54 -18.64
C PRO A 5 15.70 -0.69 -20.08
N ASP A 6 14.48 -1.17 -20.26
CA ASP A 6 13.86 -1.40 -21.57
C ASP A 6 13.24 -0.15 -22.21
N VAL A 7 13.28 1.00 -21.53
CA VAL A 7 12.70 2.26 -22.03
C VAL A 7 13.82 3.21 -22.42
N SER A 8 14.11 3.30 -23.72
CA SER A 8 15.23 4.07 -24.26
C SER A 8 14.93 5.56 -24.43
N CYS A 9 13.70 5.93 -24.79
CA CYS A 9 13.28 7.32 -24.92
C CYS A 9 11.83 7.52 -24.45
N ILE A 10 11.57 8.70 -23.88
CA ILE A 10 10.23 9.10 -23.43
C ILE A 10 9.98 10.52 -23.86
N ASN A 11 8.78 10.79 -24.40
CA ASN A 11 8.34 12.12 -24.78
C ASN A 11 8.32 13.06 -23.56
N GLN A 12 8.75 14.31 -23.74
CA GLN A 12 8.72 15.37 -22.71
C GLN A 12 7.31 15.65 -22.17
N ASP A 13 6.29 15.63 -23.01
CA ASP A 13 4.90 15.86 -22.56
C ASP A 13 4.43 14.72 -21.65
N ALA A 14 4.79 13.47 -21.99
CA ALA A 14 4.51 12.32 -21.14
C ALA A 14 5.26 12.42 -19.81
N LEU A 15 6.51 12.87 -19.81
CA LEU A 15 7.28 13.09 -18.59
C LEU A 15 6.62 14.14 -17.69
N PHE A 16 6.20 15.27 -18.24
CA PHE A 16 5.51 16.33 -17.51
C PHE A 16 4.18 15.81 -16.92
N LEU A 17 3.37 15.13 -17.73
CA LEU A 17 2.09 14.60 -17.30
C LEU A 17 2.24 13.54 -16.20
N THR A 18 3.16 12.58 -16.35
CA THR A 18 3.43 11.55 -15.33
C THR A 18 3.91 12.19 -14.03
N THR A 19 4.74 13.23 -14.10
CA THR A 19 5.19 13.98 -12.92
C THR A 19 3.99 14.58 -12.20
N LYS A 20 3.11 15.28 -12.92
CA LYS A 20 1.88 15.86 -12.35
C LYS A 20 0.91 14.82 -11.78
N ALA A 21 0.71 13.73 -12.50
CA ALA A 21 -0.11 12.61 -12.00
C ALA A 21 0.47 12.03 -10.71
N THR A 22 1.80 11.92 -10.60
CA THR A 22 2.47 11.41 -9.40
C THR A 22 2.32 12.36 -8.21
N GLU A 23 2.43 13.68 -8.42
CA GLU A 23 2.15 14.68 -7.37
C GLU A 23 0.72 14.52 -6.83
N LEU A 24 -0.26 14.44 -7.72
CA LEU A 24 -1.67 14.26 -7.36
C LEU A 24 -1.92 12.91 -6.69
N PHE A 25 -1.25 11.86 -7.15
CA PHE A 25 -1.34 10.53 -6.56
C PHE A 25 -0.85 10.53 -5.11
N VAL A 26 0.31 11.13 -4.81
CA VAL A 26 0.84 11.22 -3.44
C VAL A 26 -0.12 12.00 -2.53
N GLN A 27 -0.67 13.11 -3.02
CA GLN A 27 -1.68 13.88 -2.28
C GLN A 27 -2.94 13.04 -2.01
N HIS A 28 -3.43 12.32 -3.01
CA HIS A 28 -4.61 11.47 -2.89
C HIS A 28 -4.38 10.32 -1.92
N LEU A 29 -3.24 9.62 -2.01
CA LEU A 29 -2.87 8.54 -1.10
C LEU A 29 -2.83 9.04 0.35
N ALA A 30 -2.16 10.17 0.61
CA ALA A 30 -2.06 10.74 1.96
C ALA A 30 -3.44 11.10 2.52
N LEU A 31 -4.28 11.78 1.72
CA LEU A 31 -5.60 12.22 2.16
C LEU A 31 -6.56 11.05 2.39
N SER A 32 -6.57 10.07 1.49
CA SER A 32 -7.40 8.87 1.60
C SER A 32 -6.99 8.04 2.83
N SER A 33 -5.68 7.83 3.02
CA SER A 33 -5.16 7.12 4.19
C SER A 33 -5.47 7.86 5.49
N TYR A 34 -5.35 9.18 5.52
CA TYR A 34 -5.67 9.99 6.69
C TYR A 34 -7.17 9.98 7.04
N LYS A 35 -8.04 10.08 6.03
CA LYS A 35 -9.50 10.15 6.20
C LYS A 35 -10.12 8.82 6.57
N ASN A 36 -9.66 7.73 5.95
CA ASN A 36 -10.17 6.39 6.18
C ASN A 36 -9.50 5.76 7.40
N GLY A 37 -8.26 6.20 7.71
CA GLY A 37 -7.42 5.89 8.87
C GLY A 37 -7.94 6.39 10.22
N SER A 38 -7.09 6.25 11.23
CA SER A 38 -7.27 6.85 12.56
C SER A 38 -6.90 8.35 12.60
N GLY A 39 -6.39 8.88 11.49
CA GLY A 39 -5.81 10.20 11.41
C GLY A 39 -6.73 11.35 11.79
N LYS A 40 -8.04 11.26 11.52
CA LYS A 40 -9.01 12.29 11.97
C LYS A 40 -9.05 12.46 13.49
N GLY A 41 -8.86 11.37 14.24
CA GLY A 41 -8.89 11.40 15.71
C GLY A 41 -7.54 11.76 16.32
N THR A 42 -6.45 11.32 15.69
CA THR A 42 -5.09 11.51 16.22
C THR A 42 -4.39 12.74 15.65
N ASN A 43 -4.94 13.35 14.60
CA ASN A 43 -4.31 14.40 13.79
C ASN A 43 -2.91 14.02 13.27
N THR A 44 -2.69 12.73 13.01
CA THR A 44 -1.43 12.17 12.52
C THR A 44 -1.69 11.17 11.41
N LEU A 45 -0.73 10.99 10.51
CA LEU A 45 -0.77 9.93 9.49
C LEU A 45 0.32 8.91 9.82
N SER A 46 -0.07 7.67 10.09
CA SER A 46 0.84 6.58 10.44
C SER A 46 1.02 5.60 9.28
N TYR A 47 2.06 4.76 9.38
CA TYR A 47 2.28 3.68 8.42
C TYR A 47 1.09 2.71 8.34
N SER A 48 0.47 2.39 9.49
CA SER A 48 -0.71 1.52 9.54
C SER A 48 -1.89 2.08 8.75
N ASP A 49 -2.05 3.41 8.70
CA ASP A 49 -3.11 4.02 7.89
C ASP A 49 -2.83 3.86 6.39
N LEU A 50 -1.57 4.00 5.96
CA LEU A 50 -1.14 3.79 4.57
C LEU A 50 -1.27 2.33 4.13
N ALA A 51 -0.77 1.39 4.94
CA ALA A 51 -0.88 -0.04 4.66
C ALA A 51 -2.34 -0.50 4.61
N ARG A 52 -3.19 0.05 5.47
CA ARG A 52 -4.63 -0.22 5.43
C ARG A 52 -5.28 0.32 4.17
N ALA A 53 -4.96 1.55 3.75
CA ALA A 53 -5.49 2.10 2.51
C ALA A 53 -5.07 1.28 1.28
N ALA A 54 -3.84 0.75 1.25
CA ALA A 54 -3.36 -0.12 0.19
C ALA A 54 -4.11 -1.46 0.08
N GLU A 55 -4.53 -2.02 1.22
CA GLU A 55 -5.27 -3.29 1.26
C GLU A 55 -6.78 -3.12 1.01
N GLU A 56 -7.38 -2.06 1.54
CA GLU A 56 -8.85 -1.87 1.49
C GLU A 56 -9.36 -1.18 0.21
N SER A 57 -8.47 -0.56 -0.57
CA SER A 57 -8.83 0.20 -1.78
C SER A 57 -8.34 -0.50 -3.04
N GLU A 58 -9.27 -0.85 -3.93
CA GLU A 58 -8.96 -1.43 -5.25
C GLU A 58 -7.97 -0.54 -6.04
N THR A 59 -8.16 0.78 -5.98
CA THR A 59 -7.28 1.76 -6.64
C THR A 59 -5.84 1.72 -6.14
N PHE A 60 -5.60 1.24 -4.92
CA PHE A 60 -4.27 1.15 -4.31
C PHE A 60 -3.72 -0.27 -4.23
N GLN A 61 -4.40 -1.26 -4.82
CA GLN A 61 -3.99 -2.67 -4.77
C GLN A 61 -2.55 -2.88 -5.26
N PHE A 62 -2.09 -2.09 -6.25
CA PHE A 62 -0.72 -2.18 -6.75
C PHE A 62 0.37 -1.85 -5.70
N LEU A 63 -0.02 -1.31 -4.55
CA LEU A 63 0.87 -1.00 -3.43
C LEU A 63 0.94 -2.09 -2.36
N THR A 64 0.13 -3.15 -2.41
CA THR A 64 0.07 -4.16 -1.33
C THR A 64 1.43 -4.78 -1.02
N ASP A 65 2.23 -5.03 -2.06
CA ASP A 65 3.56 -5.64 -1.92
C ASP A 65 4.61 -4.65 -1.43
N ILE A 66 4.34 -3.35 -1.60
CA ILE A 66 5.23 -2.25 -1.21
C ILE A 66 4.90 -1.73 0.20
N LEU A 67 3.61 -1.74 0.57
CA LEU A 67 3.06 -1.30 1.84
C LEU A 67 2.31 -2.44 2.56
N PRO A 68 3.00 -3.55 2.89
CA PRO A 68 2.34 -4.67 3.53
C PRO A 68 1.87 -4.33 4.95
N LYS A 69 0.74 -4.93 5.37
CA LYS A 69 0.36 -4.90 6.79
C LYS A 69 1.39 -5.65 7.62
N LYS A 70 1.85 -5.01 8.70
CA LYS A 70 2.80 -5.62 9.62
C LYS A 70 2.08 -6.63 10.50
N ILE A 71 2.64 -7.84 10.57
CA ILE A 71 2.26 -8.87 11.52
C ILE A 71 3.49 -9.21 12.39
N LEU A 72 3.28 -9.47 13.68
CA LEU A 72 4.36 -9.96 14.52
C LEU A 72 4.61 -11.43 14.18
N ALA A 73 5.88 -11.84 14.12
CA ALA A 73 6.25 -13.22 13.80
C ALA A 73 5.54 -14.24 14.72
N ARG A 74 5.41 -13.92 16.02
CA ARG A 74 4.68 -14.77 16.98
C ARG A 74 3.20 -14.95 16.62
N ASP A 75 2.55 -13.89 16.12
CA ASP A 75 1.12 -13.91 15.79
C ASP A 75 0.93 -14.69 14.48
N TYR A 76 1.87 -14.53 13.53
CA TYR A 76 1.89 -15.30 12.29
C TYR A 76 2.10 -16.80 12.54
N LEU A 77 3.09 -17.18 13.37
CA LEU A 77 3.33 -18.58 13.74
C LEU A 77 2.10 -19.19 14.41
N LYS A 78 1.45 -18.46 15.30
CA LYS A 78 0.20 -18.90 15.93
C LYS A 78 -0.92 -19.12 14.90
N SER A 79 -1.06 -18.24 13.91
CA SER A 79 -2.07 -18.39 12.86
C SER A 79 -1.83 -19.63 11.98
N LEU A 80 -0.56 -20.00 11.73
CA LEU A 80 -0.21 -21.22 11.02
C LEU A 80 -0.59 -22.47 11.84
N GLU A 81 -0.27 -22.49 13.13
CA GLU A 81 -0.63 -23.60 14.02
C GLU A 81 -2.15 -23.77 14.21
N GLU A 82 -2.92 -22.69 14.04
CA GLU A 82 -4.39 -22.73 14.08
C GLU A 82 -4.96 -23.29 12.77
N MET A 83 -4.42 -22.88 11.61
CA MET A 83 -4.80 -23.42 10.31
C MET A 83 -4.54 -24.93 10.19
N ASP A 84 -3.39 -25.41 10.66
CA ASP A 84 -3.05 -26.84 10.63
C ASP A 84 -4.02 -27.69 11.49
N LYS A 85 -4.45 -27.16 12.64
CA LYS A 85 -5.42 -27.84 13.52
C LYS A 85 -6.82 -27.88 12.94
N ASP A 86 -7.22 -26.85 12.19
CA ASP A 86 -8.53 -26.84 11.54
C ASP A 86 -8.59 -27.87 10.38
N ASP A 87 -7.47 -28.08 9.67
CA ASP A 87 -7.34 -29.13 8.64
C ASP A 87 -7.31 -30.55 9.26
N ASP A 88 -6.64 -30.75 10.40
CA ASP A 88 -6.61 -32.05 11.11
C ASP A 88 -7.98 -32.46 11.71
N ASN A 89 -8.90 -31.50 11.87
CA ASN A 89 -10.25 -31.73 12.41
C ASN A 89 -11.33 -31.92 11.34
N LEU A 90 -10.95 -31.99 10.05
CA LEU A 90 -11.84 -32.24 8.91
C LEU A 90 -11.70 -33.67 8.36
#